data_AF-R9PCM1-F1
#
_entry.id   AF-R9PCM1-F1
#
_cell.length_a   1.000
_cell.length_b   1.000
_cell.length_c   1.000
_cell.angle_alpha   90.00
_cell.angle_beta   90.00
_cell.angle_gamma   90.00
#
_symmetry.space_group_name_H-M   'P 1'
#
loop_
_entity.id
_entity.type
_entity.pdbx_description
1 polymer ?
#
loop_
_entity_poly.entity_id
_entity_poly.type
_entity_poly.pdbx_seq_one_letter_code
_entity_poly.pdbx_strand_id
1 'polypeptide(L)'
;MLIALIGPPGAGKATIAHFLAEQHGFRLLRIDSSSPSGPTATASSSEKQSTDAITLPNSKVMLDYVTDRWDSPFVTLDLTTVADLDAFIKRPFFLCVEVAAPLLMRWERYTSKHRTVSLEDFVALDDELSYGGHSLSQTNGSVPMLARGSSSSSLIGGNGIIDNMSSISLQPSSTSSSGLTSLRRFTHLLINNSFPHLSHLHSHLTTLNLPSTERLRPCWDTYFLKLCNLASLRSNCMKRRVGAVLVSSNRILATGYNGTPSGLRNCNQGGCARCNNTLVAEGKSGNACGQNLEECLCLHAEENALLEAGRAKIAMGGERDMGATMYCNTCPCLRCAVKIIQTGIRKVVYQLEYSMDSRTKMIFQEAGVEIRQFHLDA
;
A
#
# COMPACT_ATOMS: atom_id res chain seq x y z
N MET A 1 9.19 0.74 16.89
CA MET A 1 8.95 1.03 15.46
C MET A 1 10.04 1.98 14.98
N LEU A 2 10.58 1.80 13.77
CA LEU A 2 11.50 2.75 13.15
C LEU A 2 10.89 3.32 11.87
N ILE A 3 10.84 4.65 11.77
CA ILE A 3 10.42 5.37 10.56
C ILE A 3 11.65 5.99 9.89
N ALA A 4 11.93 5.60 8.65
CA ALA A 4 12.90 6.28 7.80
C ALA A 4 12.18 7.25 6.87
N LEU A 5 12.56 8.53 6.91
CA LEU A 5 12.03 9.54 6.00
C LEU A 5 13.05 9.81 4.89
N ILE A 6 12.70 9.42 3.67
CA ILE A 6 13.51 9.68 2.47
C ILE A 6 12.83 10.73 1.59
N GLY A 7 13.58 11.31 0.65
CA GLY A 7 13.04 12.29 -0.31
C GLY A 7 13.98 13.45 -0.58
N PRO A 8 13.66 14.32 -1.54
CA PRO A 8 14.57 15.36 -2.00
C PRO A 8 14.73 16.52 -0.99
N PRO A 9 15.70 17.42 -1.22
CA PRO A 9 15.84 18.66 -0.45
C PRO A 9 14.56 19.51 -0.51
N GLY A 10 14.25 20.22 0.58
CA GLY A 10 13.06 21.08 0.66
C GLY A 10 11.71 20.36 0.80
N ALA A 11 11.66 19.03 0.78
CA ALA A 11 10.40 18.28 0.87
C ALA A 11 9.72 18.32 2.26
N GLY A 12 10.45 18.72 3.31
CA GLY A 12 9.90 18.83 4.67
C GLY A 12 10.15 17.62 5.57
N LYS A 13 11.11 16.75 5.25
CA LYS A 13 11.46 15.57 6.06
C LYS A 13 11.74 15.91 7.53
N ALA A 14 12.56 16.92 7.79
CA ALA A 14 12.89 17.36 9.15
C ALA A 14 11.66 17.86 9.93
N THR A 15 10.73 18.52 9.23
CA THR A 15 9.46 18.96 9.83
C THR A 15 8.60 17.79 10.26
N ILE A 16 8.52 16.73 9.45
CA ILE A 16 7.80 15.50 9.79
C ILE A 16 8.49 14.76 10.96
N ALA A 17 9.82 14.68 10.95
CA ALA A 17 10.56 14.08 12.07
C ALA A 17 10.31 14.82 13.39
N HIS A 18 10.26 16.15 13.35
CA HIS A 18 9.93 16.98 14.51
C HIS A 18 8.50 16.77 14.99
N PHE A 19 7.53 16.73 14.06
CA PHE A 19 6.14 16.40 14.39
C PHE A 19 6.03 15.04 15.10
N LEU A 20 6.73 14.01 14.60
CA LEU A 20 6.75 12.69 15.23
C LEU A 20 7.40 12.73 16.63
N ALA A 21 8.45 13.52 16.82
CA ALA A 21 9.10 13.65 18.11
C ALA A 21 8.21 14.34 19.14
N GLU A 22 7.60 15.48 18.78
CA GLU A 22 6.78 16.27 19.69
C GLU A 22 5.42 15.65 19.99
N GLN A 23 4.72 15.16 18.97
CA GLN A 23 3.34 14.69 19.10
C GLN A 23 3.25 13.20 19.44
N HIS A 24 4.27 12.42 19.12
CA HIS A 24 4.25 10.96 19.24
C HIS A 24 5.47 10.38 19.97
N GLY A 25 6.36 11.21 20.52
CA GLY A 25 7.49 10.77 21.36
C GLY A 25 8.59 10.03 20.60
N PHE A 26 8.68 10.17 19.28
CA PHE A 26 9.73 9.53 18.49
C PHE A 26 11.11 10.13 18.79
N ARG A 27 12.11 9.28 19.01
CA ARG A 27 13.50 9.72 19.18
C ARG A 27 14.23 9.75 17.84
N LEU A 28 14.91 10.86 17.56
CA LEU A 28 15.68 11.03 16.32
C LEU A 28 16.99 10.22 16.40
N LEU A 29 17.24 9.38 15.40
CA LEU A 29 18.50 8.67 15.23
C LEU A 29 19.31 9.30 14.09
N ARG A 30 20.58 9.55 14.36
CA ARG A 30 21.54 10.10 13.39
C ARG A 30 22.69 9.16 13.12
N ILE A 31 23.21 9.17 11.90
CA ILE A 31 24.47 8.52 11.54
C ILE A 31 25.57 9.59 11.57
N ASP A 32 26.66 9.30 12.29
CA ASP A 32 27.83 10.16 12.29
C ASP A 32 28.53 10.10 10.93
N SER A 33 28.46 11.19 10.16
CA SER A 33 29.12 11.31 8.87
C SER A 33 30.60 11.72 8.99
N SER A 34 31.14 11.86 10.20
CA SER A 34 32.50 12.36 10.45
C SER A 34 33.62 11.30 10.51
N SER A 35 33.36 10.01 10.21
CA SER A 35 34.42 8.99 10.22
C SER A 35 34.65 8.28 8.88
N PRO A 36 35.63 8.70 8.07
CA PRO A 36 36.46 7.78 7.32
C PRO A 36 37.50 7.19 8.28
N SER A 37 37.40 5.90 8.59
CA SER A 37 38.49 5.06 9.13
C SER A 37 39.56 5.76 10.00
N GLY A 38 39.38 5.82 11.33
CA GLY A 38 40.45 6.17 12.26
C GLY A 38 39.95 6.54 13.67
N PRO A 39 40.63 6.13 14.77
CA PRO A 39 40.17 6.42 16.12
C PRO A 39 40.79 7.74 16.60
N THR A 40 39.99 8.79 16.76
CA THR A 40 40.33 9.89 17.67
C THR A 40 39.06 10.55 18.16
N ALA A 41 38.70 10.24 19.40
CA ALA A 41 37.65 10.92 20.13
C ALA A 41 38.22 12.19 20.79
N THR A 42 37.63 13.34 20.49
CA THR A 42 37.64 14.50 21.38
C THR A 42 36.28 15.17 21.29
N ALA A 43 35.55 15.13 22.41
CA ALA A 43 34.28 15.81 22.57
C ALA A 43 34.51 17.31 22.75
N SER A 44 33.84 18.12 21.94
CA SER A 44 33.67 19.55 22.21
C SER A 44 32.18 19.88 22.22
N SER A 45 31.72 20.32 23.39
CA SER A 45 30.38 20.80 23.67
C SER A 45 30.19 22.25 23.20
N SER A 46 29.15 22.49 22.41
CA SER A 46 28.54 23.83 22.33
C SER A 46 27.06 23.71 21.98
N GLU A 47 26.26 24.36 22.82
CA GLU A 47 24.81 24.26 23.00
C GLU A 47 24.00 24.91 21.86
N LYS A 48 22.86 24.29 21.48
CA LYS A 48 21.51 24.92 21.49
C LYS A 48 20.38 23.97 21.04
N GLN A 49 19.40 23.83 21.95
CA GLN A 49 18.02 23.33 21.81
C GLN A 49 17.80 21.81 21.57
N SER A 50 17.39 21.15 22.66
CA SER A 50 17.19 19.72 22.87
C SER A 50 16.10 19.12 21.97
N THR A 51 16.54 18.40 20.95
CA THR A 51 15.97 17.09 20.65
C THR A 51 17.08 16.10 21.00
N ASP A 52 16.84 15.15 21.91
CA ASP A 52 17.83 14.14 22.31
C ASP A 52 18.07 13.18 21.15
N ALA A 53 18.79 13.65 20.13
CA ALA A 53 19.16 12.88 18.96
C ALA A 53 20.26 11.90 19.37
N ILE A 54 20.03 10.62 19.09
CA ILE A 54 21.01 9.56 19.37
C ILE A 54 21.86 9.40 18.12
N THR A 55 23.13 9.75 18.22
CA THR A 55 24.11 9.58 17.15
C THR A 55 24.74 8.19 17.21
N LEU A 56 24.77 7.50 16.07
CA LEU A 56 25.31 6.16 15.91
C LEU A 56 26.38 6.15 14.80
N PRO A 57 27.41 5.30 14.88
CA PRO A 57 28.55 5.38 13.96
C PRO A 57 28.23 5.05 12.49
N ASN A 58 27.28 4.15 12.23
CA ASN A 58 26.89 3.73 10.89
C ASN A 58 25.52 3.05 10.88
N SER A 59 24.96 2.81 9.69
CA SER A 59 23.65 2.20 9.50
C SER A 59 23.54 0.77 10.04
N LYS A 60 24.63 0.01 10.08
CA LYS A 60 24.66 -1.33 10.69
C LYS A 60 24.48 -1.27 12.19
N VAL A 61 25.23 -0.41 12.89
CA VAL A 61 25.07 -0.21 14.34
C VAL A 61 23.67 0.33 14.66
N MET A 62 23.12 1.19 13.80
CA MET A 62 21.73 1.63 13.92
C MET A 62 20.73 0.47 13.81
N LEU A 63 20.92 -0.44 12.86
CA LEU A 63 20.06 -1.60 12.71
C LEU A 63 20.07 -2.48 13.96
N ASP A 64 21.25 -2.77 14.51
CA ASP A 64 21.39 -3.57 15.73
C ASP A 64 20.74 -2.85 16.93
N TYR A 65 21.03 -1.56 17.11
CA TYR A 65 20.49 -0.74 18.19
C TYR A 65 18.95 -0.71 18.21
N VAL A 66 18.34 -0.55 17.04
CA VAL A 66 16.88 -0.51 16.88
C VAL A 66 16.28 -1.91 17.00
N THR A 67 16.98 -2.95 16.55
CA THR A 67 16.50 -4.34 16.66
C THR A 67 16.34 -4.75 18.13
N ASP A 68 17.30 -4.38 18.99
CA ASP A 68 17.23 -4.61 20.43
C ASP A 68 16.11 -3.81 21.13
N ARG A 69 15.62 -2.75 20.47
CA ARG A 69 14.63 -1.79 20.99
C ARG A 69 13.47 -1.64 20.01
N TRP A 70 13.06 -2.74 19.39
CA TRP A 70 12.14 -2.72 18.25
C TRP A 70 10.76 -2.14 18.59
N ASP A 71 10.39 -2.12 19.86
CA ASP A 71 9.16 -1.57 20.42
C ASP A 71 9.22 -0.05 20.63
N SER A 72 10.42 0.52 20.79
CA SER A 72 10.62 1.95 21.00
C SER A 72 10.40 2.77 19.71
N PRO A 73 9.85 4.00 19.80
CA PRO A 73 9.59 4.85 18.64
C PRO A 73 10.85 5.61 18.20
N PHE A 74 11.33 5.32 17.00
CA PHE A 74 12.51 5.95 16.40
C PHE A 74 12.21 6.53 15.02
N VAL A 75 12.85 7.64 14.69
CA VAL A 75 12.80 8.25 13.37
C VAL A 75 14.21 8.58 12.88
N THR A 76 14.47 8.41 11.58
CA THR A 76 15.77 8.78 10.99
C THR A 76 15.59 9.41 9.60
N LEU A 77 16.54 10.27 9.23
CA LEU A 77 16.64 10.93 7.93
C LEU A 77 17.85 10.45 7.12
N ASP A 78 18.66 9.56 7.70
CA ASP A 78 20.04 9.35 7.24
C ASP A 78 20.20 8.06 6.42
N LEU A 79 19.13 7.26 6.27
CA LEU A 79 19.12 6.07 5.39
C LEU A 79 18.88 6.50 3.94
N THR A 80 19.95 6.79 3.21
CA THR A 80 19.91 7.39 1.87
C THR A 80 20.37 6.47 0.75
N THR A 81 20.85 5.26 1.07
CA THR A 81 21.34 4.31 0.05
C THR A 81 20.48 3.06 -0.05
N VAL A 82 20.57 2.37 -1.19
CA VAL A 82 19.92 1.07 -1.39
C VAL A 82 20.44 0.04 -0.38
N ALA A 83 21.75 0.04 -0.11
CA ALA A 83 22.38 -0.89 0.83
C ALA A 83 21.84 -0.71 2.25
N ASP A 84 21.61 0.55 2.66
CA ASP A 84 20.99 0.84 3.94
C ASP A 84 19.57 0.26 3.98
N LEU A 85 18.69 0.68 3.06
CA LEU A 85 17.28 0.26 3.11
C LEU A 85 17.05 -1.25 2.95
N ASP A 86 17.88 -1.96 2.17
CA ASP A 86 17.75 -3.42 1.98
C ASP A 86 17.95 -4.22 3.28
N ALA A 87 18.76 -3.69 4.21
CA ALA A 87 18.95 -4.32 5.51
C ALA A 87 17.74 -4.11 6.44
N PHE A 88 17.14 -2.92 6.40
CA PHE A 88 16.02 -2.55 7.27
C PHE A 88 14.66 -3.07 6.78
N ILE A 89 14.43 -3.17 5.47
CA ILE A 89 13.13 -3.57 4.89
C ILE A 89 12.67 -4.97 5.33
N LYS A 90 13.61 -5.83 5.72
CA LYS A 90 13.35 -7.19 6.18
C LYS A 90 12.76 -7.22 7.59
N ARG A 91 12.72 -6.09 8.31
CA ARG A 91 12.30 -6.00 9.71
C ARG A 91 10.82 -5.62 9.82
N PRO A 92 10.02 -6.33 10.64
CA PRO A 92 8.58 -6.11 10.75
C PRO A 92 8.20 -4.80 11.48
N PHE A 93 9.17 -4.05 11.99
CA PHE A 93 8.98 -2.79 12.70
C PHE A 93 9.46 -1.56 11.91
N PHE A 94 9.92 -1.77 10.67
CA PHE A 94 10.51 -0.72 9.84
C PHE A 94 9.52 -0.16 8.83
N LEU A 95 9.33 1.15 8.83
CA LEU A 95 8.50 1.89 7.87
C LEU A 95 9.36 2.89 7.11
N CYS A 96 9.47 2.72 5.79
CA CYS A 96 10.10 3.71 4.91
C CYS A 96 9.03 4.62 4.29
N VAL A 97 9.16 5.92 4.50
CA VAL A 97 8.23 6.95 4.04
C VAL A 97 8.97 7.91 3.09
N GLU A 98 8.48 8.02 1.87
CA GLU A 98 8.96 9.03 0.92
C GLU A 98 8.20 10.33 1.16
N VAL A 99 8.93 11.42 1.30
CA VAL A 99 8.37 12.77 1.42
C VAL A 99 8.68 13.52 0.13
N ALA A 100 7.66 13.81 -0.65
CA ALA A 100 7.73 14.59 -1.86
C ALA A 100 7.10 15.98 -1.65
N ALA A 101 7.41 16.93 -2.52
CA ALA A 101 6.73 18.22 -2.59
C ALA A 101 6.95 18.84 -4.00
N PRO A 102 6.06 19.75 -4.45
CA PRO A 102 6.24 20.47 -5.70
C PRO A 102 7.60 21.15 -5.79
N LEU A 103 8.27 21.04 -6.95
CA LEU A 103 9.66 21.48 -7.13
C LEU A 103 9.88 22.95 -6.75
N LEU A 104 9.01 23.85 -7.23
CA LEU A 104 9.09 25.28 -6.91
C LEU A 104 8.99 25.55 -5.40
N MET A 105 8.06 24.85 -4.72
CA MET A 105 7.89 24.95 -3.27
C MET A 105 9.09 24.41 -2.51
N ARG A 106 9.74 23.35 -3.02
CA ARG A 106 10.98 22.81 -2.43
C ARG A 106 12.12 23.81 -2.57
N TRP A 107 12.24 24.46 -3.72
CA TRP A 107 13.23 25.51 -3.97
C TRP A 107 13.05 26.67 -3.01
N GLU A 108 11.83 27.22 -2.88
CA GLU A 108 11.52 28.32 -1.92
C GLU A 108 11.85 27.95 -0.46
N ARG A 109 11.50 26.72 -0.05
CA ARG A 109 11.84 26.20 1.29
C ARG A 109 13.34 25.97 1.48
N TYR A 110 14.06 25.63 0.42
CA TYR A 110 15.50 25.42 0.45
C TYR A 110 16.24 26.75 0.56
N THR A 111 15.91 27.72 -0.30
CA THR A 111 16.54 29.05 -0.35
C THR A 111 16.26 29.89 0.89
N SER A 112 15.11 29.71 1.55
CA SER A 112 14.82 30.38 2.83
C SER A 112 15.71 29.90 4.00
N LYS A 113 16.32 28.72 3.90
CA LYS A 113 17.14 28.10 4.95
C LYS A 113 18.62 28.01 4.63
N HIS A 114 18.97 28.07 3.34
CA HIS A 114 20.33 27.89 2.84
C HIS A 114 20.75 29.13 2.04
N ARG A 115 22.00 29.13 1.56
CA ARG A 115 22.49 30.18 0.66
C ARG A 115 21.60 30.24 -0.60
N THR A 116 21.39 31.44 -1.14
CA THR A 116 20.58 31.64 -2.34
C THR A 116 21.14 30.83 -3.52
N VAL A 117 20.36 29.89 -4.04
CA VAL A 117 20.67 29.07 -5.21
C VAL A 117 19.67 29.44 -6.31
N SER A 118 20.12 29.54 -7.57
CA SER A 118 19.23 29.80 -8.70
C SER A 118 18.23 28.65 -8.89
N LEU A 119 17.13 28.88 -9.61
CA LEU A 119 16.17 27.81 -9.85
C LEU A 119 16.80 26.72 -10.72
N GLU A 120 17.60 27.11 -11.71
CA GLU A 120 18.32 26.23 -12.63
C GLU A 120 19.30 25.32 -11.90
N ASP A 121 20.12 25.89 -11.01
CA ASP A 121 21.07 25.12 -10.20
C ASP A 121 20.35 24.16 -9.24
N PHE A 122 19.19 24.58 -8.71
CA PHE A 122 18.39 23.72 -7.83
C PHE A 122 17.74 22.57 -8.60
N VAL A 123 17.27 22.81 -9.83
CA VAL A 123 16.76 21.75 -10.72
C VAL A 123 17.86 20.75 -11.04
N ALA A 124 19.06 21.21 -11.40
CA ALA A 124 20.20 20.33 -11.66
C ALA A 124 20.56 19.47 -10.44
N LEU A 125 20.59 20.07 -9.25
CA LEU A 125 20.80 19.35 -7.98
C LEU A 125 19.69 18.32 -7.72
N ASP A 126 18.43 18.66 -7.98
CA ASP A 126 17.31 17.76 -7.77
C ASP A 126 17.34 16.56 -8.72
N ASP A 127 17.70 16.76 -9.98
CA ASP A 127 17.85 15.71 -10.97
C ASP A 127 18.98 14.74 -10.57
N GLU A 128 20.14 15.27 -10.18
CA GLU A 128 21.27 14.46 -9.71
C GLU A 128 20.89 13.61 -8.49
N LEU A 129 20.20 14.19 -7.50
CA LEU A 129 19.76 13.46 -6.32
C LEU A 129 18.64 12.46 -6.61
N SER A 130 17.74 12.78 -7.54
CA SER A 130 16.56 11.97 -7.84
C SER A 130 16.89 10.79 -8.74
N TYR A 131 17.72 10.98 -9.74
CA TYR A 131 18.01 10.00 -10.78
C TYR A 131 19.43 9.45 -10.72
N GLY A 132 20.30 10.06 -9.91
CA GLY A 132 21.72 9.72 -9.85
C GLY A 132 22.56 10.62 -10.75
N GLY A 133 23.86 10.65 -10.50
CA GLY A 133 24.78 11.40 -11.35
C GLY A 133 24.89 10.76 -12.72
N HIS A 134 24.52 11.50 -13.76
CA HIS A 134 24.96 11.16 -15.11
C HIS A 134 26.47 11.36 -15.15
N SER A 135 27.25 10.26 -15.24
CA SER A 135 28.61 10.38 -15.77
C SER A 135 28.48 10.75 -17.25
N LEU A 136 28.27 12.03 -17.53
CA LEU A 136 28.49 12.59 -18.85
C LEU A 136 30.01 12.56 -19.04
N SER A 137 30.51 11.47 -19.61
CA SER A 137 31.77 11.54 -20.35
C SER A 137 31.61 12.67 -21.34
N GLN A 138 32.36 13.76 -21.16
CA GLN A 138 32.37 14.90 -22.07
C GLN A 138 32.61 14.40 -23.50
N THR A 139 31.55 14.38 -24.32
CA THR A 139 31.70 14.36 -25.77
C THR A 139 31.12 15.67 -26.28
N ASN A 140 32.03 16.52 -26.76
CA ASN A 140 31.76 17.79 -27.39
C ASN A 140 30.63 17.70 -28.42
N GLY A 141 29.72 18.69 -28.37
CA GLY A 141 29.07 19.25 -29.55
C GLY A 141 27.74 18.60 -29.96
N SER A 142 26.65 19.30 -29.63
CA SER A 142 25.61 19.81 -30.54
C SER A 142 24.24 19.81 -29.85
N VAL A 143 23.67 21.01 -29.72
CA VAL A 143 22.31 21.23 -29.19
C VAL A 143 21.31 20.89 -30.31
N PRO A 144 20.31 20.03 -30.11
CA PRO A 144 19.27 19.85 -31.12
C PRO A 144 18.27 21.01 -31.05
N MET A 145 18.24 21.83 -32.10
CA MET A 145 17.16 22.79 -32.33
C MET A 145 15.87 22.08 -32.79
N LEU A 146 14.73 22.49 -32.24
CA LEU A 146 13.40 22.11 -32.71
C LEU A 146 13.10 22.78 -34.06
N ALA A 147 13.10 22.01 -35.14
CA ALA A 147 12.64 22.46 -36.45
C ALA A 147 11.11 22.34 -36.56
N ARG A 148 10.45 23.46 -36.85
CA ARG A 148 9.05 23.50 -37.30
C ARG A 148 8.98 23.17 -38.79
N GLY A 149 8.21 22.15 -39.17
CA GLY A 149 7.85 21.87 -40.55
C GLY A 149 6.43 21.33 -40.63
N SER A 150 5.57 22.01 -41.38
CA SER A 150 4.17 21.68 -41.62
C SER A 150 4.04 20.79 -42.86
N SER A 151 3.43 19.61 -42.74
CA SER A 151 2.65 19.00 -43.82
C SER A 151 1.78 17.85 -43.30
N SER A 152 0.55 17.83 -43.79
CA SER A 152 -0.55 16.95 -43.41
C SER A 152 -0.60 15.70 -44.27
N SER A 153 -0.65 14.52 -43.66
CA SER A 153 -1.49 13.41 -44.12
C SER A 153 -1.70 12.39 -43.00
N SER A 154 -2.93 11.92 -42.92
CA SER A 154 -3.50 11.14 -41.84
C SER A 154 -3.36 9.63 -42.05
N LEU A 155 -2.93 8.95 -40.98
CA LEU A 155 -3.34 7.64 -40.44
C LEU A 155 -2.16 6.67 -40.17
N ILE A 156 -2.12 6.23 -38.91
CA ILE A 156 -1.52 4.98 -38.37
C ILE A 156 -0.02 5.05 -38.00
N GLY A 157 0.24 4.85 -36.70
CA GLY A 157 1.51 4.35 -36.16
C GLY A 157 2.57 5.41 -35.84
N GLY A 158 2.88 5.58 -34.55
CA GLY A 158 4.12 6.22 -34.11
C GLY A 158 3.97 7.45 -33.22
N ASN A 159 3.78 7.23 -31.92
CA ASN A 159 4.66 7.91 -30.96
C ASN A 159 5.76 6.89 -30.66
N GLY A 160 6.84 6.97 -31.43
CA GLY A 160 7.99 6.09 -31.34
C GLY A 160 8.74 6.31 -30.02
N ILE A 161 8.34 5.59 -28.99
CA ILE A 161 9.27 4.76 -28.22
C ILE A 161 8.75 3.34 -28.40
N ILE A 162 9.14 2.71 -29.50
CA ILE A 162 9.12 1.26 -29.59
C ILE A 162 10.50 0.88 -30.09
N ASP A 163 11.36 0.48 -29.17
CA ASP A 163 12.35 -0.52 -29.47
C ASP A 163 12.37 -1.56 -28.34
N ASN A 164 11.72 -2.66 -28.69
CA ASN A 164 11.96 -4.03 -28.30
C ASN A 164 12.22 -4.39 -26.83
N MET A 165 11.13 -4.92 -26.27
CA MET A 165 11.08 -6.15 -25.50
C MET A 165 11.92 -7.28 -26.13
N SER A 166 13.23 -7.23 -25.96
CA SER A 166 14.12 -8.38 -25.99
C SER A 166 15.03 -8.31 -24.77
N SER A 167 14.57 -9.00 -23.74
CA SER A 167 15.31 -9.60 -22.63
C SER A 167 16.86 -9.59 -22.73
N ILE A 168 17.46 -9.23 -21.57
CA ILE A 168 18.82 -9.56 -21.07
C ILE A 168 19.89 -8.52 -21.47
N SER A 169 20.62 -7.87 -20.56
CA SER A 169 21.28 -8.41 -19.37
C SER A 169 21.44 -7.34 -18.29
N LEU A 170 20.92 -7.59 -17.08
CA LEU A 170 21.37 -6.90 -15.87
C LEU A 170 22.77 -7.44 -15.53
N GLN A 171 23.79 -6.97 -16.23
CA GLN A 171 25.11 -6.97 -15.63
C GLN A 171 25.20 -5.77 -14.68
N PRO A 172 25.62 -5.97 -13.41
CA PRO A 172 25.87 -4.85 -12.53
C PRO A 172 27.17 -4.19 -13.00
N SER A 173 27.06 -3.21 -13.90
CA SER A 173 28.14 -2.25 -14.08
C SER A 173 28.20 -1.41 -12.81
N SER A 174 29.26 -1.65 -12.05
CA SER A 174 29.66 -0.87 -10.89
C SER A 174 29.81 0.60 -11.28
N THR A 175 29.36 1.49 -10.38
CA THR A 175 29.52 2.96 -10.33
C THR A 175 28.52 3.83 -11.09
N SER A 176 27.22 3.66 -10.86
CA SER A 176 26.28 4.78 -10.87
C SER A 176 25.82 5.06 -9.44
N SER A 177 25.87 6.31 -9.00
CA SER A 177 25.27 6.72 -7.72
C SER A 177 23.76 6.54 -7.85
N SER A 178 23.19 5.57 -7.14
CA SER A 178 21.74 5.31 -7.21
C SER A 178 20.99 6.49 -6.59
N GLY A 179 20.25 7.25 -7.40
CA GLY A 179 19.41 8.35 -6.90
C GLY A 179 18.19 7.87 -6.09
N LEU A 180 17.41 8.82 -5.56
CA LEU A 180 16.19 8.54 -4.78
C LEU A 180 15.20 7.63 -5.51
N THR A 181 15.15 7.68 -6.84
CA THR A 181 14.30 6.81 -7.66
C THR A 181 14.57 5.33 -7.38
N SER A 182 15.83 4.93 -7.16
CA SER A 182 16.20 3.56 -6.82
C SER A 182 15.72 3.12 -5.43
N LEU A 183 15.44 4.07 -4.53
CA LEU A 183 14.94 3.80 -3.18
C LEU A 183 13.43 3.58 -3.14
N ARG A 184 12.69 4.07 -4.15
CA ARG A 184 11.20 4.04 -4.17
C ARG A 184 10.61 2.64 -4.02
N ARG A 185 11.32 1.60 -4.46
CA ARG A 185 10.88 0.19 -4.28
C ARG A 185 10.81 -0.24 -2.82
N PHE A 186 11.45 0.48 -1.90
CA PHE A 186 11.40 0.23 -0.46
C PHE A 186 10.36 1.11 0.25
N THR A 187 9.76 2.09 -0.44
CA THR A 187 8.78 3.02 0.12
C THR A 187 7.47 2.30 0.41
N HIS A 188 6.97 2.43 1.64
CA HIS A 188 5.66 1.93 2.06
C HIS A 188 4.57 3.00 1.92
N LEU A 189 4.93 4.26 2.13
CA LEU A 189 4.02 5.39 2.11
C LEU A 189 4.68 6.60 1.44
N LEU A 190 3.94 7.26 0.56
CA LEU A 190 4.34 8.53 -0.04
C LEU A 190 3.52 9.67 0.60
N ILE A 191 4.21 10.66 1.15
CA ILE A 191 3.62 11.91 1.64
C ILE A 191 3.93 13.01 0.64
N ASN A 192 2.89 13.55 -0.01
CA ASN A 192 3.04 14.73 -0.85
C ASN A 192 2.81 16.01 -0.03
N ASN A 193 3.89 16.64 0.41
CA ASN A 193 3.87 17.87 1.18
C ASN A 193 3.72 19.11 0.27
N SER A 194 2.52 19.27 -0.30
CA SER A 194 2.11 20.46 -1.05
C SER A 194 1.46 21.54 -0.19
N PHE A 195 1.66 21.52 1.13
CA PHE A 195 1.01 22.46 2.06
C PHE A 195 1.85 23.74 2.25
N PRO A 196 1.27 24.94 2.07
CA PRO A 196 1.98 26.19 2.29
C PRO A 196 2.19 26.51 3.78
N HIS A 197 1.31 26.01 4.65
CA HIS A 197 1.34 26.27 6.09
C HIS A 197 1.55 24.99 6.90
N LEU A 198 2.27 25.12 8.02
CA LEU A 198 2.62 24.00 8.90
C LEU A 198 1.39 23.34 9.55
N SER A 199 0.37 24.13 9.91
CA SER A 199 -0.87 23.63 10.51
C SER A 199 -1.60 22.63 9.61
N HIS A 200 -1.64 22.90 8.29
CA HIS A 200 -2.27 22.01 7.33
C HIS A 200 -1.48 20.70 7.16
N LEU A 201 -0.15 20.79 7.14
CA LEU A 201 0.71 19.60 7.15
C LEU A 201 0.48 18.77 8.43
N HIS A 202 0.44 19.40 9.61
CA HIS A 202 0.19 18.70 10.87
C HIS A 202 -1.17 18.01 10.89
N SER A 203 -2.24 18.70 10.45
CA SER A 203 -3.57 18.10 10.31
C SER A 203 -3.53 16.88 9.40
N HIS A 204 -2.85 16.98 8.25
CA HIS A 204 -2.68 15.85 7.35
C HIS A 204 -1.89 14.69 7.99
N LEU A 205 -0.79 14.96 8.69
CA LEU A 205 0.00 13.92 9.38
C LEU A 205 -0.81 13.23 10.49
N THR A 206 -1.64 13.97 11.22
CA THR A 206 -2.57 13.40 12.21
C THR A 206 -3.55 12.44 11.53
N THR A 207 -4.11 12.79 10.36
CA THR A 207 -5.00 11.89 9.62
C THR A 207 -4.28 10.65 9.11
N LEU A 208 -3.00 10.76 8.72
CA LEU A 208 -2.21 9.61 8.29
C LEU A 208 -1.89 8.66 9.45
N ASN A 209 -1.84 9.13 10.69
CA ASN A 209 -1.50 8.31 11.86
C ASN A 209 -0.27 7.42 11.60
N LEU A 210 0.86 8.05 11.26
CA LEU A 210 2.12 7.35 10.95
C LEU A 210 2.56 6.32 12.00
N PRO A 211 2.35 6.53 13.32
CA PRO A 211 2.69 5.52 14.32
C PRO A 211 1.86 4.23 14.28
N SER A 212 0.78 4.16 13.49
CA SER A 212 -0.06 2.96 13.41
C SER A 212 0.73 1.76 12.91
N THR A 213 0.73 0.69 13.71
CA THR A 213 1.38 -0.58 13.37
C THR A 213 0.58 -1.41 12.37
N GLU A 214 -0.70 -1.08 12.10
CA GLU A 214 -1.57 -1.82 11.16
C GLU A 214 -0.98 -1.90 9.74
N ARG A 215 -0.15 -0.93 9.36
CA ARG A 215 0.54 -0.92 8.06
C ARG A 215 1.69 -1.92 7.98
N LEU A 216 2.36 -2.16 9.11
CA LEU A 216 3.52 -3.04 9.21
C LEU A 216 3.11 -4.47 9.56
N ARG A 217 2.22 -4.60 10.53
CA ARG A 217 1.66 -5.85 11.01
C ARG A 217 0.15 -5.68 11.21
N PRO A 218 -0.66 -5.95 10.17
CA PRO A 218 -2.11 -5.84 10.27
C PRO A 218 -2.65 -6.78 11.35
N CYS A 219 -3.70 -6.36 12.06
CA CYS A 219 -4.46 -7.28 12.90
C CYS A 219 -5.14 -8.36 12.05
N TRP A 220 -5.65 -9.40 12.71
CA TRP A 220 -6.27 -10.54 12.02
C TRP A 220 -7.42 -10.13 11.11
N ASP A 221 -8.28 -9.20 11.52
CA ASP A 221 -9.39 -8.73 10.69
C ASP A 221 -8.88 -8.02 9.44
N THR A 222 -7.94 -7.08 9.60
CA THR A 222 -7.28 -6.40 8.48
C THR A 222 -6.64 -7.40 7.52
N TYR A 223 -5.93 -8.41 8.05
CA TYR A 223 -5.29 -9.45 7.26
C TYR A 223 -6.30 -10.28 6.45
N PHE A 224 -7.34 -10.81 7.08
CA PHE A 224 -8.33 -11.66 6.41
C PHE A 224 -9.20 -10.87 5.43
N LEU A 225 -9.56 -9.62 5.73
CA LEU A 225 -10.29 -8.77 4.78
C LEU A 225 -9.43 -8.33 3.58
N LYS A 226 -8.13 -8.07 3.78
CA LYS A 226 -7.19 -7.87 2.66
C LYS A 226 -7.15 -9.12 1.76
N LEU A 227 -7.17 -10.32 2.35
CA LEU A 227 -7.28 -11.57 1.59
C LEU A 227 -8.62 -11.71 0.87
N CYS A 228 -9.74 -11.30 1.46
CA CYS A 228 -11.03 -11.24 0.77
C CYS A 228 -10.96 -10.31 -0.46
N ASN A 229 -10.37 -9.12 -0.31
CA ASN A 229 -10.18 -8.19 -1.41
C ASN A 229 -9.27 -8.77 -2.50
N LEU A 230 -8.17 -9.44 -2.13
CA LEU A 230 -7.31 -10.15 -3.08
C LEU A 230 -8.06 -11.27 -3.82
N ALA A 231 -8.81 -12.11 -3.10
CA ALA A 231 -9.62 -13.17 -3.70
C ALA A 231 -10.66 -12.60 -4.68
N SER A 232 -11.28 -11.46 -4.34
CA SER A 232 -12.27 -10.80 -5.19
C SER A 232 -11.71 -10.37 -6.57
N LEU A 233 -10.39 -10.18 -6.70
CA LEU A 233 -9.75 -9.86 -7.98
C LEU A 233 -9.89 -10.98 -9.01
N ARG A 234 -10.14 -12.22 -8.57
CA ARG A 234 -10.42 -13.37 -9.46
C ARG A 234 -11.89 -13.49 -9.86
N SER A 235 -12.78 -12.66 -9.32
CA SER A 235 -14.19 -12.64 -9.71
C SER A 235 -14.34 -12.40 -11.21
N ASN A 236 -15.16 -13.23 -11.85
CA ASN A 236 -15.53 -13.06 -13.26
C ASN A 236 -16.92 -12.45 -13.44
N CYS A 237 -17.60 -12.07 -12.35
CA CYS A 237 -18.96 -11.53 -12.39
C CYS A 237 -18.98 -10.08 -12.88
N MET A 238 -19.86 -9.78 -13.83
CA MET A 238 -19.99 -8.45 -14.43
C MET A 238 -20.68 -7.41 -13.51
N LYS A 239 -21.32 -7.85 -12.42
CA LYS A 239 -22.09 -6.94 -11.54
C LYS A 239 -21.28 -6.44 -10.34
N ARG A 240 -20.41 -7.27 -9.75
CA ARG A 240 -19.61 -6.93 -8.56
C ARG A 240 -18.49 -7.94 -8.35
N ARG A 241 -17.37 -7.48 -7.77
CA ARG A 241 -16.27 -8.33 -7.31
C ARG A 241 -16.39 -8.58 -5.82
N VAL A 242 -16.78 -9.80 -5.45
CA VAL A 242 -16.94 -10.23 -4.05
C VAL A 242 -15.92 -11.33 -3.77
N GLY A 243 -15.31 -11.27 -2.60
CA GLY A 243 -14.40 -12.28 -2.09
C GLY A 243 -14.74 -12.64 -0.64
N ALA A 244 -14.56 -13.92 -0.30
CA ALA A 244 -14.81 -14.47 1.01
C ALA A 244 -13.64 -15.36 1.43
N VAL A 245 -13.33 -15.37 2.72
CA VAL A 245 -12.30 -16.21 3.33
C VAL A 245 -12.89 -16.83 4.58
N LEU A 246 -12.81 -18.15 4.69
CA LEU A 246 -13.28 -18.89 5.84
C LEU A 246 -12.08 -19.26 6.72
N VAL A 247 -12.17 -18.95 8.01
CA VAL A 247 -11.06 -19.03 8.95
C VAL A 247 -11.46 -19.84 10.19
N SER A 248 -10.52 -20.62 10.69
CA SER A 248 -10.62 -21.34 11.96
C SER A 248 -9.27 -21.25 12.67
N SER A 249 -9.27 -20.85 13.95
CA SER A 249 -8.03 -20.74 14.74
C SER A 249 -6.93 -19.93 14.02
N ASN A 250 -7.32 -18.82 13.38
CA ASN A 250 -6.46 -17.97 12.53
C ASN A 250 -5.79 -18.69 11.34
N ARG A 251 -6.34 -19.84 10.92
CA ARG A 251 -5.94 -20.58 9.72
C ARG A 251 -7.04 -20.54 8.68
N ILE A 252 -6.65 -20.34 7.44
CA ILE A 252 -7.59 -20.32 6.31
C ILE A 252 -8.04 -21.75 6.02
N LEU A 253 -9.36 -21.97 6.05
CA LEU A 253 -9.99 -23.23 5.63
C LEU A 253 -10.27 -23.24 4.13
N ALA A 254 -10.80 -22.13 3.61
CA ALA A 254 -11.13 -21.98 2.20
C ALA A 254 -11.20 -20.49 1.80
N THR A 255 -11.09 -20.24 0.51
CA THR A 255 -11.31 -18.92 -0.11
C THR A 255 -12.35 -19.06 -1.20
N GLY A 256 -13.16 -18.03 -1.42
CA GLY A 256 -14.13 -17.98 -2.50
C GLY A 256 -14.18 -16.61 -3.15
N TYR A 257 -14.54 -16.58 -4.43
CA TYR A 257 -14.89 -15.38 -5.17
C TYR A 257 -16.15 -15.65 -5.99
N ASN A 258 -16.90 -14.62 -6.35
CA ASN A 258 -18.15 -14.82 -7.09
C ASN A 258 -17.92 -15.01 -8.61
N GLY A 259 -18.69 -15.90 -9.22
CA GLY A 259 -18.57 -16.21 -10.65
C GLY A 259 -19.45 -17.37 -11.10
N THR A 260 -19.49 -17.63 -12.41
CA THR A 260 -20.16 -18.82 -12.95
C THR A 260 -19.51 -20.13 -12.47
N PRO A 261 -20.26 -21.25 -12.41
CA PRO A 261 -19.72 -22.55 -12.02
C PRO A 261 -18.54 -23.01 -12.86
N SER A 262 -17.66 -23.80 -12.25
CA SER A 262 -16.53 -24.44 -12.92
C SER A 262 -16.99 -25.25 -14.14
N GLY A 263 -16.25 -25.14 -15.24
CA GLY A 263 -16.57 -25.81 -16.51
C GLY A 263 -17.56 -25.05 -17.41
N LEU A 264 -18.16 -23.97 -16.93
CA LEU A 264 -18.98 -23.07 -17.77
C LEU A 264 -18.18 -21.86 -18.25
N ARG A 265 -18.70 -21.18 -19.28
CA ARG A 265 -18.18 -19.88 -19.71
C ARG A 265 -18.21 -18.90 -18.54
N ASN A 266 -17.17 -18.09 -18.41
CA ASN A 266 -17.11 -17.08 -17.36
C ASN A 266 -18.21 -16.03 -17.54
N CYS A 267 -18.70 -15.40 -16.46
CA CYS A 267 -19.72 -14.37 -16.58
C CYS A 267 -19.25 -13.18 -17.45
N ASN A 268 -17.99 -12.77 -17.35
CA ASN A 268 -17.36 -11.75 -18.21
C ASN A 268 -17.11 -12.19 -19.66
N GLN A 269 -17.43 -13.44 -20.00
CA GLN A 269 -17.44 -13.99 -21.35
C GLN A 269 -18.87 -14.27 -21.84
N GLY A 270 -19.88 -13.65 -21.21
CA GLY A 270 -21.30 -13.88 -21.54
C GLY A 270 -21.91 -15.14 -20.91
N GLY A 271 -21.22 -15.81 -19.99
CA GLY A 271 -21.68 -17.06 -19.38
C GLY A 271 -22.90 -16.95 -18.45
N CYS A 272 -23.32 -15.74 -18.09
CA CYS A 272 -24.53 -15.51 -17.30
C CYS A 272 -25.39 -14.43 -17.98
N ALA A 273 -26.49 -14.86 -18.59
CA ALA A 273 -27.35 -13.95 -19.35
C ALA A 273 -27.94 -12.83 -18.46
N ARG A 274 -28.32 -13.16 -17.22
CA ARG A 274 -28.81 -12.17 -16.24
C ARG A 274 -27.80 -11.07 -15.97
N CYS A 275 -26.55 -11.47 -15.67
CA CYS A 275 -25.50 -10.51 -15.35
C CYS A 275 -25.08 -9.67 -16.56
N ASN A 276 -25.22 -10.21 -17.77
CA ASN A 276 -24.92 -9.50 -19.01
C ASN A 276 -26.14 -8.77 -19.60
N ASN A 277 -27.29 -8.76 -18.91
CA ASN A 277 -28.55 -8.20 -19.40
C ASN A 277 -28.98 -8.75 -20.79
N THR A 278 -28.59 -9.98 -21.12
CA THR A 278 -28.94 -10.65 -22.38
C THR A 278 -30.08 -11.64 -22.22
N LEU A 279 -30.79 -11.60 -21.09
CA LEU A 279 -31.99 -12.41 -20.91
C LEU A 279 -33.10 -11.83 -21.78
N VAL A 280 -33.53 -12.64 -22.73
CA VAL A 280 -34.69 -12.36 -23.58
C VAL A 280 -35.93 -12.88 -22.85
N ALA A 281 -36.26 -12.26 -21.72
CA ALA A 281 -37.56 -12.46 -21.08
C ALA A 281 -38.53 -11.43 -21.66
N GLU A 282 -39.62 -11.91 -22.25
CA GLU A 282 -40.72 -11.17 -22.88
C GLU A 282 -40.90 -9.74 -22.35
N GLY A 283 -40.30 -8.75 -23.03
CA GLY A 283 -40.62 -7.33 -22.86
C GLY A 283 -40.01 -6.59 -21.65
N LYS A 284 -39.13 -7.19 -20.85
CA LYS A 284 -38.45 -6.46 -19.73
C LYS A 284 -36.96 -6.25 -20.02
N SER A 285 -36.65 -5.09 -20.61
CA SER A 285 -35.26 -4.66 -20.85
C SER A 285 -34.60 -4.20 -19.55
N GLY A 286 -33.55 -4.92 -19.14
CA GLY A 286 -32.58 -4.47 -18.13
C GLY A 286 -32.78 -5.06 -16.73
N ASN A 287 -31.86 -5.94 -16.31
CA ASN A 287 -31.81 -6.40 -14.93
C ASN A 287 -30.94 -5.44 -14.11
N ALA A 288 -31.59 -4.57 -13.34
CA ALA A 288 -30.93 -3.77 -12.31
C ALA A 288 -30.26 -4.70 -11.27
N CYS A 289 -29.28 -4.15 -10.53
CA CYS A 289 -28.67 -4.89 -9.42
C CYS A 289 -29.76 -5.34 -8.44
N GLY A 290 -29.84 -6.64 -8.13
CA GLY A 290 -30.82 -7.19 -7.19
C GLY A 290 -32.16 -7.66 -7.80
N GLN A 291 -32.35 -7.57 -9.13
CA GLN A 291 -33.55 -8.11 -9.80
C GLN A 291 -33.28 -9.47 -10.47
N ASN A 292 -34.32 -10.29 -10.63
CA ASN A 292 -34.31 -11.60 -11.28
C ASN A 292 -33.14 -12.50 -10.79
N LEU A 293 -32.95 -12.58 -9.47
CA LEU A 293 -31.82 -13.26 -8.80
C LEU A 293 -31.83 -14.79 -8.98
N GLU A 294 -32.99 -15.34 -9.27
CA GLU A 294 -33.29 -16.72 -9.58
C GLU A 294 -32.72 -17.15 -10.94
N GLU A 295 -32.57 -16.22 -11.88
CA GLU A 295 -32.00 -16.48 -13.22
C GLU A 295 -30.46 -16.30 -13.23
N CYS A 296 -29.87 -16.00 -12.08
CA CYS A 296 -28.43 -15.80 -11.95
C CYS A 296 -27.69 -17.14 -11.90
N LEU A 297 -26.83 -17.40 -12.87
CA LEU A 297 -25.95 -18.57 -12.86
C LEU A 297 -24.76 -18.42 -11.92
N CYS A 298 -24.38 -17.19 -11.54
CA CYS A 298 -23.20 -16.97 -10.71
C CYS A 298 -23.41 -17.42 -9.27
N LEU A 299 -22.46 -18.21 -8.76
CA LEU A 299 -22.29 -18.48 -7.34
C LEU A 299 -21.65 -17.27 -6.66
N HIS A 300 -22.08 -17.03 -5.43
CA HIS A 300 -21.52 -16.02 -4.55
C HIS A 300 -20.19 -16.46 -3.95
N ALA A 301 -19.40 -15.51 -3.45
CA ALA A 301 -18.08 -15.82 -2.89
C ALA A 301 -18.20 -16.68 -1.63
N GLU A 302 -19.19 -16.37 -0.79
CA GLU A 302 -19.54 -17.10 0.41
C GLU A 302 -19.90 -18.55 0.07
N GLU A 303 -20.70 -18.77 -0.98
CA GLU A 303 -21.10 -20.10 -1.43
C GLU A 303 -19.89 -20.92 -1.88
N ASN A 304 -19.02 -20.33 -2.70
CA ASN A 304 -17.81 -21.02 -3.15
C ASN A 304 -16.87 -21.37 -1.98
N ALA A 305 -16.71 -20.47 -1.00
CA ALA A 305 -15.90 -20.76 0.19
C ALA A 305 -16.51 -21.89 1.04
N LEU A 306 -17.84 -21.93 1.20
CA LEU A 306 -18.53 -22.99 1.94
C LEU A 306 -18.43 -24.34 1.23
N LEU A 307 -18.60 -24.36 -0.10
CA LEU A 307 -18.53 -25.58 -0.90
C LEU A 307 -17.13 -26.20 -0.84
N GLU A 308 -16.08 -25.37 -0.93
CA GLU A 308 -14.69 -25.83 -0.87
C GLU A 308 -14.30 -26.36 0.53
N ALA A 309 -14.71 -25.68 1.59
CA ALA A 309 -14.38 -26.10 2.96
C ALA A 309 -15.11 -27.40 3.35
N GLY A 310 -16.41 -27.49 3.02
CA GLY A 310 -17.28 -28.58 3.45
C GLY A 310 -17.61 -28.53 4.95
N ARG A 311 -18.83 -28.95 5.31
CA ARG A 311 -19.37 -28.81 6.68
C ARG A 311 -18.49 -29.44 7.77
N ALA A 312 -17.88 -30.59 7.50
CA ALA A 312 -17.06 -31.29 8.49
C ALA A 312 -15.86 -30.43 8.96
N LYS A 313 -15.15 -29.78 8.04
CA LYS A 313 -14.01 -28.91 8.40
C LYS A 313 -14.45 -27.64 9.14
N ILE A 314 -15.63 -27.12 8.79
CA ILE A 314 -16.22 -25.93 9.42
C ILE A 314 -16.61 -26.25 10.88
N ALA A 315 -17.25 -27.40 11.11
CA ALA A 315 -17.70 -27.82 12.43
C ALA A 315 -16.56 -28.29 13.35
N MET A 316 -15.49 -28.87 12.78
CA MET A 316 -14.29 -29.30 13.53
C MET A 316 -13.32 -28.16 13.82
N GLY A 317 -13.53 -26.98 13.21
CA GLY A 317 -12.60 -25.86 13.21
C GLY A 317 -12.54 -25.05 14.51
N GLY A 318 -12.57 -25.66 15.68
CA GLY A 318 -12.36 -24.91 16.93
C GLY A 318 -12.01 -25.79 18.12
N GLU A 319 -11.25 -25.23 19.06
CA GLU A 319 -11.46 -25.57 20.47
C GLU A 319 -12.95 -25.36 20.77
N ARG A 320 -13.52 -26.26 21.57
CA ARG A 320 -14.93 -26.72 21.57
C ARG A 320 -16.06 -25.66 21.56
N ASP A 321 -15.74 -24.36 21.67
CA ASP A 321 -16.71 -23.26 21.78
C ASP A 321 -16.60 -22.11 20.75
N MET A 322 -15.55 -22.01 19.91
CA MET A 322 -15.36 -20.79 19.07
C MET A 322 -15.87 -20.88 17.62
N GLY A 323 -15.99 -22.07 17.03
CA GLY A 323 -16.44 -22.27 15.64
C GLY A 323 -15.61 -21.52 14.57
N ALA A 324 -16.01 -21.64 13.30
CA ALA A 324 -15.35 -20.93 12.20
C ALA A 324 -15.87 -19.48 12.06
N THR A 325 -15.02 -18.59 11.55
CA THR A 325 -15.33 -17.19 11.20
C THR A 325 -15.27 -17.00 9.69
N MET A 326 -16.30 -16.39 9.10
CA MET A 326 -16.30 -15.98 7.70
C MET A 326 -15.99 -14.49 7.56
N TYR A 327 -14.98 -14.17 6.77
CA TYR A 327 -14.65 -12.83 6.35
C TYR A 327 -15.16 -12.59 4.93
N CYS A 328 -15.80 -11.46 4.67
CA CYS A 328 -16.30 -11.07 3.36
C CYS A 328 -15.98 -9.61 3.05
N ASN A 329 -15.61 -9.28 1.82
CA ASN A 329 -15.46 -7.85 1.48
C ASN A 329 -16.81 -7.11 1.39
N THR A 330 -17.92 -7.82 1.19
CA THR A 330 -19.28 -7.27 1.13
C THR A 330 -20.18 -8.04 2.10
N CYS A 331 -21.15 -7.38 2.74
CA CYS A 331 -22.14 -8.03 3.59
C CYS A 331 -22.86 -9.19 2.84
N PRO A 332 -22.98 -10.39 3.44
CA PRO A 332 -23.62 -11.52 2.80
C PRO A 332 -25.10 -11.28 2.47
N CYS A 333 -25.53 -11.78 1.31
CA CYS A 333 -26.95 -11.75 0.97
C CYS A 333 -27.76 -12.74 1.83
N LEU A 334 -29.09 -12.59 1.88
CA LEU A 334 -29.96 -13.46 2.66
C LEU A 334 -29.78 -14.96 2.33
N ARG A 335 -29.60 -15.30 1.04
CA ARG A 335 -29.38 -16.70 0.62
C ARG A 335 -28.06 -17.27 1.13
N CYS A 336 -27.01 -16.45 1.17
CA CYS A 336 -25.71 -16.86 1.73
C CYS A 336 -25.79 -16.96 3.25
N ALA A 337 -26.47 -16.03 3.92
CA ALA A 337 -26.64 -16.02 5.37
C ALA A 337 -27.31 -17.31 5.88
N VAL A 338 -28.37 -17.79 5.23
CA VAL A 338 -28.99 -19.09 5.56
C VAL A 338 -27.99 -20.24 5.45
N LYS A 339 -27.14 -20.27 4.41
CA LYS A 339 -26.12 -21.31 4.21
C LYS A 339 -25.00 -21.21 5.24
N ILE A 340 -24.58 -20.00 5.60
CA ILE A 340 -23.58 -19.73 6.64
C ILE A 340 -24.06 -20.27 7.99
N ILE A 341 -25.30 -19.98 8.37
CA ILE A 341 -25.92 -20.51 9.60
C ILE A 341 -25.93 -22.04 9.57
N GLN A 342 -26.45 -22.63 8.49
CA GLN A 342 -26.62 -24.08 8.37
C GLN A 342 -25.28 -24.86 8.42
N THR A 343 -24.20 -24.24 7.96
CA THR A 343 -22.86 -24.87 7.94
C THR A 343 -22.15 -24.83 9.30
N GLY A 344 -22.67 -24.08 10.27
CA GLY A 344 -22.16 -24.04 11.64
C GLY A 344 -21.14 -22.92 11.91
N ILE A 345 -21.07 -21.91 11.04
CA ILE A 345 -20.25 -20.71 11.27
C ILE A 345 -20.82 -19.94 12.47
N ARG A 346 -19.94 -19.34 13.27
CA ARG A 346 -20.32 -18.60 14.49
C ARG A 346 -20.11 -17.10 14.39
N LYS A 347 -19.27 -16.66 13.45
CA LYS A 347 -18.93 -15.25 13.29
C LYS A 347 -18.80 -14.86 11.82
N VAL A 348 -19.29 -13.67 11.48
CA VAL A 348 -19.19 -13.04 10.17
C VAL A 348 -18.62 -11.63 10.32
N VAL A 349 -17.54 -11.34 9.60
CA VAL A 349 -16.91 -10.02 9.56
C VAL A 349 -16.93 -9.51 8.13
N TYR A 350 -17.44 -8.30 7.91
CA TYR A 350 -17.55 -7.74 6.56
C TYR A 350 -17.08 -6.29 6.45
N GLN A 351 -16.64 -5.88 5.25
CA GLN A 351 -16.13 -4.51 5.02
C GLN A 351 -17.22 -3.55 4.51
N LEU A 352 -17.87 -3.89 3.38
CA LEU A 352 -18.82 -3.02 2.69
C LEU A 352 -20.27 -3.40 2.99
N GLU A 353 -21.11 -2.40 3.28
CA GLU A 353 -22.56 -2.58 3.44
C GLU A 353 -23.26 -3.00 2.14
N TYR A 354 -24.44 -3.60 2.26
CA TYR A 354 -25.30 -3.93 1.13
C TYR A 354 -26.77 -3.58 1.40
N SER A 355 -27.50 -3.28 0.33
CA SER A 355 -28.95 -3.18 0.40
C SER A 355 -29.49 -4.53 0.87
N MET A 356 -30.23 -4.55 2.00
CA MET A 356 -30.79 -5.73 2.71
C MET A 356 -30.03 -6.19 3.98
N ASP A 357 -29.12 -5.39 4.53
CA ASP A 357 -28.36 -5.73 5.75
C ASP A 357 -29.24 -6.02 6.99
N SER A 358 -30.40 -5.38 7.14
CA SER A 358 -31.25 -5.53 8.33
C SER A 358 -31.78 -6.95 8.50
N ARG A 359 -32.32 -7.55 7.43
CA ARG A 359 -32.87 -8.91 7.48
C ARG A 359 -31.79 -9.97 7.65
N THR A 360 -30.64 -9.79 6.99
CA THR A 360 -29.47 -10.67 7.20
C THR A 360 -29.00 -10.62 8.65
N LYS A 361 -28.87 -9.42 9.24
CA LYS A 361 -28.48 -9.24 10.65
C LYS A 361 -29.48 -9.89 11.61
N MET A 362 -30.79 -9.76 11.35
CA MET A 362 -31.83 -10.39 12.17
C MET A 362 -31.70 -11.91 12.22
N ILE A 363 -31.55 -12.58 11.06
CA ILE A 363 -31.47 -14.05 11.05
C ILE A 363 -30.16 -14.58 11.65
N PHE A 364 -29.06 -13.83 11.53
CA PHE A 364 -27.81 -14.18 12.21
C PHE A 364 -27.96 -14.07 13.72
N GLN A 365 -28.61 -13.00 14.20
CA GLN A 365 -28.89 -12.82 15.63
C GLN A 365 -29.79 -13.93 16.18
N GLU A 366 -30.86 -14.30 15.47
CA GLU A 366 -31.75 -15.40 15.84
C GLU A 366 -31.01 -16.74 15.92
N ALA A 367 -30.07 -16.98 15.01
CA ALA A 367 -29.24 -18.18 14.98
C ALA A 367 -28.03 -18.16 15.93
N GLY A 368 -27.81 -17.09 16.68
CA GLY A 368 -26.65 -16.93 17.57
C GLY A 368 -25.31 -16.77 16.82
N VAL A 369 -25.32 -16.25 15.59
CA VAL A 369 -24.13 -15.95 14.80
C VAL A 369 -23.78 -14.47 14.97
N GLU A 370 -22.57 -14.18 15.44
CA GLU A 370 -22.06 -12.80 15.55
C GLU A 370 -21.84 -12.22 14.14
N ILE A 371 -22.38 -11.04 13.86
CA ILE A 371 -22.09 -10.29 12.64
C ILE A 371 -21.63 -8.88 12.98
N ARG A 372 -20.51 -8.46 12.40
CA ARG A 372 -20.01 -7.09 12.56
C ARG A 372 -19.35 -6.56 11.29
N GLN A 373 -19.45 -5.25 11.12
CA GLN A 373 -18.70 -4.54 10.09
C GLN A 373 -17.31 -4.17 10.61
N PHE A 374 -16.30 -4.23 9.75
CA PHE A 374 -14.94 -3.79 10.04
C PHE A 374 -14.43 -2.89 8.91
N HIS A 375 -13.95 -1.72 9.29
CA HIS A 375 -13.41 -0.74 8.35
C HIS A 375 -11.90 -0.93 8.26
N LEU A 376 -11.38 -1.10 7.04
CA LEU A 376 -9.93 -1.12 6.81
C LEU A 376 -9.41 0.31 6.93
N ASP A 377 -8.35 0.50 7.72
CA ASP A 377 -7.58 1.74 7.70
C ASP A 377 -7.03 1.98 6.29
N ALA A 378 -7.21 3.20 5.79
CA ALA A 378 -6.81 3.61 4.44
C ALA A 378 -5.28 3.63 4.24
#